data_AF-A0A239M9T8-F1
#
_entry.id   AF-A0A239M9T8-F1
#
_cell.length_a   1.000
_cell.length_b   1.000
_cell.length_c   1.000
_cell.angle_alpha   90.00
_cell.angle_beta   90.00
_cell.angle_gamma   90.00
#
_symmetry.space_group_name_H-M   'P 1'
#
loop_
_entity.id
_entity.type
_entity.pdbx_description
1 polymer ?
#
loop_
_entity_poly.entity_id
_entity_poly.type
_entity_poly.pdbx_seq_one_letter_code
_entity_poly.pdbx_strand_id
1 'polypeptide(L)'
;MPRPIAHSASVPASVDKVHAALVSEQYWKDRVADIGGPGAELVSITAINGTISVVISQSIPEDELPAAVTAFKKGPLVIERSESWGPFGGNRAEGKFGATVEGAPASISGTTLLEGDATSSTLSLSGTTEVKIPLFGSKIESMISEQVLALIDNEHEYTGNWIDKNL
;
A
#
# COMPACT_ATOMS: atom_id res chain seq x y z
N MET A 1 -8.11 -19.00 7.48
CA MET A 1 -8.70 -18.83 6.12
C MET A 1 -8.37 -17.42 5.66
N PRO A 2 -8.05 -17.20 4.38
CA PRO A 2 -7.89 -15.86 3.83
C PRO A 2 -9.17 -15.04 3.97
N ARG A 3 -9.03 -13.74 4.24
CA ARG A 3 -10.16 -12.80 4.34
C ARG A 3 -10.07 -11.76 3.24
N PRO A 4 -11.19 -11.42 2.57
CA PRO A 4 -11.17 -10.43 1.51
C PRO A 4 -10.88 -9.03 2.07
N ILE A 5 -10.16 -8.24 1.29
CA ILE A 5 -10.01 -6.79 1.47
C ILE A 5 -10.30 -6.11 0.14
N ALA A 6 -11.08 -5.04 0.18
CA ALA A 6 -11.34 -4.21 -0.98
C ALA A 6 -11.49 -2.76 -0.53
N HIS A 7 -10.95 -1.85 -1.33
CA HIS A 7 -11.06 -0.42 -1.08
C HIS A 7 -11.03 0.34 -2.39
N SER A 8 -11.62 1.53 -2.42
CA SER A 8 -11.60 2.40 -3.59
C SER A 8 -11.68 3.86 -3.16
N ALA A 9 -10.92 4.72 -3.82
CA ALA A 9 -11.01 6.16 -3.64
C ALA A 9 -10.91 6.89 -4.98
N SER A 10 -11.63 8.01 -5.08
CA SER A 10 -11.52 8.94 -6.19
C SER A 10 -10.34 9.88 -5.98
N VAL A 11 -9.61 10.16 -7.05
CA VAL A 11 -8.54 11.15 -7.09
C VAL A 11 -9.01 12.29 -8.02
N PRO A 12 -9.00 13.55 -7.57
CA PRO A 12 -9.44 14.70 -8.37
C PRO A 12 -8.37 15.12 -9.41
N ALA A 13 -7.79 14.14 -10.10
CA ALA A 13 -6.81 14.31 -11.15
C ALA A 13 -7.10 13.36 -12.30
N SER A 14 -6.67 13.75 -13.50
CA SER A 14 -6.82 12.94 -14.70
C SER A 14 -6.07 11.61 -14.58
N VAL A 15 -6.63 10.56 -15.19
CA VAL A 15 -6.12 9.19 -15.05
C VAL A 15 -4.69 9.03 -15.59
N ASP A 16 -4.31 9.81 -16.61
CA ASP A 16 -2.94 9.85 -17.13
C ASP A 16 -1.95 10.47 -16.14
N LYS A 17 -2.34 11.53 -15.42
CA LYS A 17 -1.50 12.14 -14.37
C LYS A 17 -1.32 11.21 -13.17
N VAL A 18 -2.39 10.53 -12.76
CA VAL A 18 -2.29 9.54 -11.67
C VAL A 18 -1.39 8.38 -12.08
N HIS A 19 -1.52 7.85 -13.30
CA HIS A 19 -0.62 6.83 -13.79
C HIS A 19 0.84 7.32 -13.82
N ALA A 20 1.09 8.52 -14.34
CA ALA A 20 2.42 9.12 -14.42
C ALA A 20 3.08 9.27 -13.03
N ALA A 21 2.32 9.63 -12.00
CA ALA A 21 2.81 9.64 -10.62
C ALA A 21 3.15 8.22 -10.15
N LEU A 22 2.24 7.25 -10.33
CA LEU A 22 2.42 5.88 -9.84
C LEU A 22 3.62 5.16 -10.46
N VAL A 23 4.02 5.50 -11.70
CA VAL A 23 5.22 4.94 -12.36
C VAL A 23 6.46 5.84 -12.26
N SER A 24 6.40 6.91 -11.47
CA SER A 24 7.52 7.83 -11.22
C SER A 24 8.34 7.37 -10.02
N GLU A 25 9.66 7.24 -10.20
CA GLU A 25 10.55 6.95 -9.07
C GLU A 25 10.54 8.04 -8.00
N GLN A 26 10.37 9.30 -8.41
CA GLN A 26 10.38 10.42 -7.50
C GLN A 26 9.15 10.40 -6.58
N TYR A 27 7.99 10.09 -7.14
CA TYR A 27 6.76 9.94 -6.36
C TYR A 27 6.92 8.94 -5.22
N TRP A 28 7.55 7.79 -5.49
CA TRP A 28 7.79 6.76 -4.47
C TRP A 28 8.81 7.16 -3.42
N LYS A 29 9.90 7.85 -3.82
CA LYS A 29 10.87 8.41 -2.87
C LYS A 29 10.19 9.40 -1.93
N ASP A 30 9.37 10.30 -2.47
CA ASP A 30 8.66 11.31 -1.69
C ASP A 30 7.59 10.66 -0.80
N ARG A 31 6.77 9.74 -1.33
CA ARG A 31 5.74 9.02 -0.54
C ARG A 31 6.35 8.30 0.65
N VAL A 32 7.47 7.59 0.47
CA VAL A 32 8.15 6.90 1.57
C VAL A 32 8.73 7.90 2.57
N ALA A 33 9.34 8.99 2.11
CA ALA A 33 9.93 10.00 2.99
C ALA A 33 8.87 10.76 3.82
N ASP A 34 7.76 11.13 3.20
CA ASP A 34 6.75 12.00 3.80
C ASP A 34 5.73 11.22 4.64
N ILE A 35 5.31 10.04 4.18
CA ILE A 35 4.22 9.26 4.81
C ILE A 35 4.55 7.78 5.02
N GLY A 36 5.80 7.35 4.82
CA GLY A 36 6.20 5.96 5.05
C GLY A 36 6.17 5.54 6.52
N GLY A 37 6.18 6.48 7.46
CA GLY A 37 6.20 6.17 8.89
C GLY A 37 7.59 5.76 9.41
N PRO A 38 7.69 5.34 10.68
CA PRO A 38 8.97 5.11 11.34
C PRO A 38 9.83 4.04 10.65
N GLY A 39 11.08 4.40 10.34
CA GLY A 39 12.06 3.48 9.74
C GLY A 39 11.68 2.98 8.34
N ALA A 40 10.82 3.71 7.63
CA ALA A 40 10.43 3.34 6.29
C ALA A 40 11.56 3.55 5.28
N GLU A 41 11.81 2.54 4.48
CA GLU A 41 12.91 2.53 3.52
C GLU A 41 12.46 1.97 2.17
N LEU A 42 12.93 2.60 1.09
CA LEU A 42 12.77 2.09 -0.25
C LEU A 42 13.82 1.01 -0.50
N VAL A 43 13.42 -0.26 -0.42
CA VAL A 43 14.32 -1.42 -0.58
C VAL A 43 14.72 -1.59 -2.04
N SER A 44 13.77 -1.46 -2.96
CA SER A 44 14.05 -1.47 -4.39
C SER A 44 13.00 -0.69 -5.17
N ILE A 45 13.45 -0.12 -6.29
CA ILE A 45 12.58 0.55 -7.24
C ILE A 45 13.12 0.31 -8.64
N THR A 46 12.22 0.02 -9.57
CA THR A 46 12.57 -0.20 -10.98
C THR A 46 11.45 0.31 -11.85
N ALA A 47 11.66 1.47 -12.47
CA ALA A 47 10.74 2.05 -13.44
C ALA A 47 11.25 1.80 -14.87
N ILE A 48 10.49 1.09 -15.70
CA ILE A 48 10.87 0.73 -17.07
C ILE A 48 9.65 0.82 -17.96
N ASN A 49 9.75 1.50 -19.11
CA ASN A 49 8.75 1.52 -20.18
C ASN A 49 7.30 1.80 -19.70
N GLY A 50 7.12 2.77 -18.80
CA GLY A 50 5.80 3.12 -18.26
C GLY A 50 5.21 2.08 -17.30
N THR A 51 6.06 1.23 -16.72
CA THR A 51 5.75 0.27 -15.66
C THR A 51 6.66 0.52 -14.47
N ILE A 52 6.28 0.01 -13.30
CA ILE A 52 7.12 0.06 -12.11
C ILE A 52 6.97 -1.18 -11.23
N SER A 53 8.05 -1.51 -10.52
CA SER A 53 8.04 -2.41 -9.37
C SER A 53 8.74 -1.73 -8.21
N VAL A 54 8.11 -1.75 -7.04
CA VAL A 54 8.56 -1.08 -5.82
C VAL A 54 8.50 -2.06 -4.66
N VAL A 55 9.55 -2.06 -3.83
CA VAL A 55 9.57 -2.75 -2.53
C VAL A 55 9.95 -1.75 -1.45
N ILE A 56 9.17 -1.72 -0.38
CA ILE A 56 9.32 -0.82 0.76
C ILE A 56 9.40 -1.68 2.02
N SER A 57 10.31 -1.36 2.92
CA SER A 57 10.33 -1.92 4.28
C SER A 57 9.80 -0.86 5.25
N GLN A 58 8.94 -1.27 6.17
CA GLN A 58 8.40 -0.40 7.22
C GLN A 58 8.47 -1.12 8.56
N SER A 59 8.60 -0.38 9.65
CA SER A 59 8.61 -0.95 10.98
C SER A 59 7.48 -0.41 11.86
N ILE A 60 6.88 -1.29 12.66
CA ILE A 60 5.97 -0.91 13.73
C ILE A 60 6.71 -1.16 15.06
N PRO A 61 7.00 -0.10 15.84
CA PRO A 61 7.64 -0.21 17.16
C PRO A 61 6.87 -1.14 18.11
N GLU A 62 7.59 -1.84 19.00
CA GLU A 62 6.97 -2.82 19.91
C GLU A 62 5.91 -2.19 20.83
N ASP A 63 6.09 -0.94 21.24
CA ASP A 63 5.17 -0.18 22.10
C ASP A 63 3.90 0.29 21.40
N GLU A 64 3.87 0.28 20.07
CA GLU A 64 2.66 0.52 19.26
C GLU A 64 1.90 -0.78 18.95
N LEU A 65 2.49 -1.95 19.24
CA LEU A 65 1.87 -3.24 18.97
C LEU A 65 0.83 -3.61 20.04
N PRO A 66 -0.29 -4.25 19.64
CA PRO A 66 -1.22 -4.84 20.60
C PRO A 66 -0.53 -5.84 21.52
N ALA A 67 -0.94 -5.89 22.79
CA ALA A 67 -0.38 -6.81 23.78
C ALA A 67 -0.36 -8.29 23.34
N ALA A 68 -1.35 -8.71 22.55
CA ALA A 68 -1.38 -10.08 22.01
C ALA A 68 -0.26 -10.34 20.98
N VAL A 69 0.15 -9.32 20.22
CA VAL A 69 1.27 -9.41 19.27
C VAL A 69 2.58 -9.47 20.04
N THR A 70 2.78 -8.59 21.03
CA THR A 70 4.00 -8.55 21.86
C THR A 70 4.13 -9.75 22.80
N ALA A 71 3.05 -10.49 23.05
CA ALA A 71 3.07 -11.78 23.73
C ALA A 71 3.60 -12.91 22.84
N PHE A 72 3.41 -12.82 21.52
CA PHE A 72 3.86 -13.82 20.56
C PHE A 72 5.30 -13.60 20.10
N LYS A 73 5.67 -12.35 19.82
CA LYS A 73 7.03 -11.96 19.37
C LYS A 73 7.48 -10.71 20.12
N LYS A 74 8.75 -10.68 20.52
CA LYS A 74 9.42 -9.50 21.08
C LYS A 74 10.09 -8.69 19.97
N GLY A 75 10.25 -7.40 20.21
CA GLY A 75 10.80 -6.45 19.26
C GLY A 75 9.77 -5.91 18.26
N PRO A 76 10.22 -5.00 17.38
CA PRO A 76 9.36 -4.39 16.38
C PRO A 76 8.87 -5.42 15.34
N LEU A 77 7.74 -5.12 14.71
CA LEU A 77 7.38 -5.78 13.47
C LEU A 77 8.09 -5.08 12.31
N VAL A 78 8.59 -5.88 11.37
CA VAL A 78 9.12 -5.41 10.10
C VAL A 78 8.17 -5.93 9.02
N ILE A 79 7.70 -5.02 8.18
CA ILE A 79 6.73 -5.28 7.12
C ILE A 79 7.40 -4.94 5.79
N GLU A 80 7.54 -5.94 4.93
CA GLU A 80 7.94 -5.72 3.54
C GLU A 80 6.69 -5.59 2.69
N ARG A 81 6.53 -4.45 2.03
CA ARG A 81 5.45 -4.17 1.08
C ARG A 81 6.01 -4.15 -0.33
N SER A 82 5.18 -4.61 -1.26
CA SER A 82 5.43 -4.48 -2.69
C SER A 82 4.26 -3.82 -3.38
N GLU A 83 4.55 -2.97 -4.36
CA GLU A 83 3.56 -2.44 -5.28
C GLU A 83 4.14 -2.41 -6.70
N SER A 84 3.31 -2.72 -7.68
CA SER A 84 3.71 -2.68 -9.09
C SER A 84 2.56 -2.16 -9.94
N TRP A 85 2.91 -1.42 -10.99
CA TRP A 85 1.95 -0.90 -11.97
C TRP A 85 2.38 -1.26 -13.38
N GLY A 86 1.42 -1.73 -14.16
CA GLY A 86 1.55 -2.01 -15.58
C GLY A 86 1.43 -0.76 -16.45
N PRO A 87 1.55 -0.93 -17.77
CA PRO A 87 1.49 0.17 -18.72
C PRO A 87 0.10 0.79 -18.76
N PHE A 88 0.04 2.06 -19.14
CA PHE A 88 -1.21 2.79 -19.28
C PHE A 88 -1.95 2.40 -20.58
N GLY A 89 -3.19 1.95 -20.43
CA GLY A 89 -4.09 1.61 -21.52
C GLY A 89 -4.94 2.79 -22.03
N GLY A 90 -4.58 4.03 -21.69
CA GLY A 90 -5.26 5.25 -22.15
C GLY A 90 -6.34 5.78 -21.20
N ASN A 91 -7.09 4.90 -20.54
CA ASN A 91 -8.03 5.27 -19.47
C ASN A 91 -7.99 4.32 -18.27
N ARG A 92 -7.08 3.35 -18.31
CA ARG A 92 -6.99 2.24 -17.36
C ARG A 92 -5.53 1.81 -17.19
N ALA A 93 -5.14 1.46 -15.97
CA ALA A 93 -3.92 0.73 -15.68
C ALA A 93 -4.16 -0.27 -14.55
N GLU A 94 -3.48 -1.41 -14.61
CA GLU A 94 -3.58 -2.47 -13.60
C GLU A 94 -2.27 -2.58 -12.83
N GLY A 95 -2.38 -2.98 -11.57
CA GLY A 95 -1.24 -3.20 -10.71
C GLY A 95 -1.46 -4.35 -9.74
N LYS A 96 -0.44 -4.59 -8.91
CA LYS A 96 -0.46 -5.58 -7.85
C LYS A 96 0.14 -4.99 -6.60
N PHE A 97 -0.35 -5.43 -5.45
CA PHE A 97 0.19 -5.09 -4.16
C PHE A 97 0.38 -6.34 -3.30
N GLY A 98 1.31 -6.25 -2.35
CA GLY A 98 1.53 -7.29 -1.36
C GLY A 98 2.19 -6.75 -0.11
N ALA A 99 2.03 -7.47 1.00
CA ALA A 99 2.72 -7.22 2.25
C ALA A 99 3.04 -8.53 2.95
N THR A 100 4.21 -8.64 3.58
CA THR A 100 4.59 -9.77 4.45
C THR A 100 5.22 -9.26 5.74
N VAL A 101 5.04 -10.01 6.83
CA VAL A 101 5.57 -9.65 8.15
C VAL A 101 6.73 -10.57 8.51
N GLU A 102 7.88 -10.00 8.84
CA GLU A 102 9.06 -10.77 9.18
C GLU A 102 8.87 -11.56 10.49
N GLY A 103 9.06 -12.88 10.43
CA GLY A 103 8.95 -13.78 11.58
C GLY A 103 7.52 -14.00 12.08
N ALA A 104 6.50 -13.59 11.32
CA ALA A 104 5.10 -13.88 11.60
C ALA A 104 4.43 -14.43 10.33
N PRO A 105 3.60 -15.48 10.42
CA PRO A 105 2.91 -16.02 9.25
C PRO A 105 1.68 -15.15 8.90
N ALA A 106 1.93 -13.90 8.51
CA ALA A 106 0.94 -12.91 8.11
C ALA A 106 1.32 -12.29 6.76
N SER A 107 0.36 -12.25 5.84
CA SER A 107 0.54 -11.70 4.50
C SER A 107 -0.74 -11.07 3.95
N ILE A 108 -0.56 -10.10 3.05
CA ILE A 108 -1.62 -9.50 2.25
C ILE A 108 -1.18 -9.58 0.78
N SER A 109 -2.09 -9.85 -0.13
CA SER A 109 -1.83 -9.75 -1.57
C SER A 109 -3.09 -9.45 -2.35
N GLY A 110 -2.94 -8.79 -3.51
CA GLY A 110 -4.06 -8.47 -4.37
C GLY A 110 -3.66 -7.69 -5.62
N THR A 111 -4.67 -7.12 -6.26
CA THR A 111 -4.56 -6.30 -7.46
C THR A 111 -5.04 -4.89 -7.19
N THR A 112 -4.42 -3.93 -7.86
CA THR A 112 -4.89 -2.55 -7.95
C THR A 112 -5.39 -2.26 -9.36
N LEU A 113 -6.32 -1.31 -9.46
CA LEU A 113 -6.89 -0.86 -10.71
C LEU A 113 -7.08 0.65 -10.66
N LEU A 114 -6.46 1.34 -11.61
CA LEU A 114 -6.64 2.75 -11.88
C LEU A 114 -7.53 2.89 -13.11
N GLU A 115 -8.63 3.62 -13.00
CA GLU A 115 -9.52 3.95 -14.13
C GLU A 115 -9.99 5.40 -14.03
N GLY A 116 -10.27 6.04 -15.16
CA GLY A 116 -10.80 7.40 -15.14
C GLY A 116 -10.81 8.07 -16.51
N ASP A 117 -10.86 9.40 -16.46
CA ASP A 117 -10.92 10.27 -17.63
C ASP A 117 -9.93 11.45 -17.51
N ALA A 118 -10.12 12.48 -18.34
CA ALA A 118 -9.27 13.67 -18.39
C ALA A 118 -9.44 14.63 -17.20
N THR A 119 -10.35 14.34 -16.27
CA THR A 119 -10.69 15.23 -15.14
C THR A 119 -10.61 14.53 -13.79
N SER A 120 -10.92 13.25 -13.73
CA SER A 120 -10.95 12.49 -12.49
C SER A 120 -10.59 11.03 -12.72
N SER A 121 -10.18 10.37 -11.66
CA SER A 121 -9.87 8.95 -11.69
C SER A 121 -10.24 8.28 -10.37
N THR A 122 -10.24 6.96 -10.39
CA THR A 122 -10.51 6.10 -9.24
C THR A 122 -9.39 5.08 -9.13
N LEU A 123 -8.79 5.02 -7.95
CA LEU A 123 -7.88 3.96 -7.55
C LEU A 123 -8.64 2.96 -6.70
N SER A 124 -8.63 1.70 -7.11
CA SER A 124 -9.27 0.60 -6.40
C SER A 124 -8.28 -0.53 -6.14
N LEU A 125 -8.49 -1.25 -5.06
CA LEU A 125 -7.74 -2.46 -4.73
C LEU A 125 -8.68 -3.57 -4.29
N SER A 126 -8.29 -4.80 -4.59
CA SER A 126 -8.99 -6.00 -4.18
C SER A 126 -7.98 -7.11 -3.92
N GLY A 127 -8.13 -7.82 -2.81
CA GLY A 127 -7.16 -8.83 -2.41
C GLY A 127 -7.62 -9.64 -1.21
N THR A 128 -6.66 -10.33 -0.61
CA THR A 128 -6.87 -11.15 0.58
C THR A 128 -5.78 -10.97 1.62
N THR A 129 -6.18 -11.01 2.88
CA THR A 129 -5.30 -11.07 4.05
C THR A 129 -5.30 -12.49 4.61
N GLU A 130 -4.12 -13.05 4.85
CA GLU A 130 -3.94 -14.35 5.48
C GLU A 130 -3.06 -14.22 6.73
N VAL A 131 -3.57 -14.64 7.88
CA VAL A 131 -2.81 -14.72 9.13
C VAL A 131 -2.96 -16.14 9.68
N LYS A 132 -1.85 -16.86 9.82
CA LYS A 132 -1.82 -18.25 10.35
C LYS A 132 -1.40 -18.29 11.82
N ILE A 133 -1.75 -17.26 12.59
CA ILE A 133 -1.58 -17.25 14.05
C ILE A 133 -2.96 -17.43 14.71
N PRO A 134 -3.14 -18.46 15.56
CA PRO A 134 -4.45 -18.81 16.12
C PRO A 134 -5.02 -17.85 17.18
N LEU A 135 -4.36 -16.73 17.50
CA LEU A 135 -4.54 -16.02 18.78
C LEU A 135 -5.08 -14.59 18.70
N PHE A 136 -5.23 -14.01 17.52
CA PHE A 136 -5.83 -12.67 17.42
C PHE A 136 -7.35 -12.80 17.42
N GLY A 137 -7.96 -12.56 18.57
CA GLY A 137 -9.42 -12.45 18.65
C GLY A 137 -9.96 -11.43 17.65
N SER A 138 -11.24 -11.52 17.31
CA SER A 138 -11.91 -10.71 16.27
C SER A 138 -11.59 -9.22 16.36
N LYS A 139 -11.42 -8.67 17.57
CA LYS A 139 -11.05 -7.27 17.81
C LYS A 139 -9.72 -6.85 17.18
N ILE A 140 -8.70 -7.70 17.25
CA ILE A 140 -7.38 -7.39 16.69
C ILE A 140 -7.43 -7.45 15.17
N GLU A 141 -8.15 -8.43 14.63
CA GLU A 141 -8.33 -8.56 13.18
C GLU A 141 -9.10 -7.37 12.58
N SER A 142 -10.12 -6.86 13.29
CA SER A 142 -10.81 -5.62 12.91
C SER A 142 -9.87 -4.42 12.93
N MET A 143 -9.10 -4.26 14.02
CA MET A 143 -8.14 -3.17 14.17
C MET A 143 -7.05 -3.17 13.07
N ILE A 144 -6.55 -4.34 12.67
CA ILE A 144 -5.60 -4.46 11.56
C ILE A 144 -6.26 -4.01 10.26
N SER A 145 -7.48 -4.47 9.98
CA SER A 145 -8.23 -4.08 8.77
C SER A 145 -8.46 -2.57 8.72
N GLU A 146 -8.87 -1.96 9.83
CA GLU A 146 -9.08 -0.52 9.96
C GLU A 146 -7.79 0.27 9.70
N GLN A 147 -6.66 -0.17 10.26
CA GLN A 147 -5.36 0.49 10.02
C GLN A 147 -4.90 0.36 8.57
N VAL A 148 -5.11 -0.80 7.94
CA VAL A 148 -4.78 -0.99 6.52
C VAL A 148 -5.62 -0.05 5.66
N LEU A 149 -6.92 0.06 5.91
CA LEU A 149 -7.79 0.98 5.18
C LEU A 149 -7.38 2.46 5.38
N ALA A 150 -7.09 2.85 6.63
CA ALA A 150 -6.63 4.21 6.93
C ALA A 150 -5.29 4.54 6.25
N LEU A 151 -4.37 3.57 6.17
CA LEU A 151 -3.12 3.72 5.44
C LEU A 151 -3.38 3.95 3.94
N ILE A 152 -4.26 3.15 3.34
CA ILE A 152 -4.62 3.30 1.92
C ILE A 152 -5.26 4.67 1.65
N ASP A 153 -6.16 5.12 2.53
CA ASP A 153 -6.80 6.44 2.42
C ASP A 153 -5.76 7.57 2.44
N ASN A 154 -4.82 7.51 3.40
CA ASN A 154 -3.73 8.48 3.49
C ASN A 154 -2.84 8.47 2.24
N GLU A 155 -2.56 7.30 1.68
CA GLU A 155 -1.76 7.16 0.46
C GLU A 155 -2.49 7.71 -0.78
N HIS A 156 -3.81 7.51 -0.88
CA HIS A 156 -4.62 8.11 -1.95
C HIS A 156 -4.69 9.63 -1.85
N GLU A 157 -4.91 10.17 -0.66
CA GLU A 157 -4.89 11.62 -0.42
C GLU A 157 -3.52 12.22 -0.76
N TYR A 158 -2.45 11.57 -0.30
CA TYR A 158 -1.09 11.97 -0.63
C TYR A 158 -0.83 11.98 -2.14
N THR A 159 -1.32 10.97 -2.87
CA THR A 159 -1.18 10.88 -4.33
C THR A 159 -1.77 12.12 -5.01
N GLY A 160 -3.00 12.50 -4.66
CA GLY A 160 -3.65 13.70 -5.21
C GLY A 160 -2.85 14.97 -4.92
N ASN A 161 -2.46 15.16 -3.66
CA ASN A 161 -1.67 16.32 -3.23
C ASN A 161 -0.30 16.40 -3.90
N TRP A 162 0.35 15.25 -4.14
CA TRP A 162 1.63 15.20 -4.83
C TRP A 162 1.49 15.56 -6.31
N ILE A 163 0.44 15.07 -6.98
CA ILE A 163 0.14 15.41 -8.37
C ILE A 163 -0.07 16.92 -8.51
N ASP A 164 -0.91 17.53 -7.68
CA ASP A 164 -1.19 18.98 -7.73
C ASP A 164 0.07 19.85 -7.62
N LYS A 165 1.11 19.35 -6.93
CA LYS A 165 2.38 20.05 -6.73
C LYS A 165 3.40 19.78 -7.83
N ASN A 166 3.33 18.63 -8.52
CA ASN A 166 4.40 18.13 -9.37
C ASN A 166 4.00 17.87 -10.83
N LEU A 167 2.71 17.87 -11.19
CA LEU A 167 2.17 17.55 -12.53
C LEU A 167 0.99 18.45 -12.94
#